data_AF-A0A8I1WBQ3-F1
#
_entry.id   AF-A0A8I1WBQ3-F1
#
_cell.length_a   1.000
_cell.length_b   1.000
_cell.length_c   1.000
_cell.angle_alpha   90.00
_cell.angle_beta   90.00
_cell.angle_gamma   90.00
#
_symmetry.space_group_name_H-M   'P 1'
#
loop_
_entity.id
_entity.type
_entity.pdbx_description
1 polymer ?
#
loop_
_entity_poly.entity_id
_entity_poly.type
_entity_poly.pdbx_seq_one_letter_code
_entity_poly.pdbx_strand_id
1 'polypeptide(L)'
;MYWKSHQCHGLNFGGKVNSHSEYIKDRIANIYNYLSDEDERSNATDRELQVARNIFKNAVVRALCLFEDLINHRIKSLGLDYEVELGHLIYIFENSHLPSSFSALEEMGIPIEVLEKLVTDRLSDVNVDVLTRYFRIYHPYFDNLTKLERRFIRQAVL
;
A
#
# COMPACT_ATOMS: atom_id res chain seq x y z
N MET A 1 38.65 6.59 26.00
CA MET A 1 37.80 6.08 24.90
C MET A 1 36.52 6.91 24.91
N TYR A 2 36.47 7.96 24.09
CA TYR A 2 35.38 8.94 24.07
C TYR A 2 34.28 8.44 23.13
N TRP A 3 33.11 8.12 23.69
CA TRP A 3 31.88 7.99 22.91
C TRP A 3 31.31 9.39 22.70
N LYS A 4 31.49 9.94 21.49
CA LYS A 4 30.79 11.16 21.06
C LYS A 4 29.31 10.83 20.87
N SER A 5 28.48 11.43 21.71
CA SER A 5 27.06 11.61 21.51
C SER A 5 26.81 12.26 20.14
N HIS A 6 26.31 11.48 19.19
CA HIS A 6 25.63 12.06 18.04
C HIS A 6 24.28 12.57 18.53
N GLN A 7 24.20 13.88 18.69
CA GLN A 7 22.95 14.61 18.87
C GLN A 7 22.05 14.32 17.66
N CYS A 8 21.02 13.49 17.87
CA CYS A 8 19.84 13.52 17.01
C CYS A 8 19.21 14.90 17.20
N HIS A 9 19.42 15.81 16.25
CA HIS A 9 18.74 17.09 16.23
C HIS A 9 17.22 16.84 16.24
N GLY A 10 16.57 17.52 17.19
CA GLY A 10 15.19 17.28 17.63
C GLY A 10 14.19 17.02 16.52
N LEU A 11 13.65 15.79 16.51
CA LEU A 11 12.29 15.56 16.06
C LEU A 11 11.37 16.05 17.18
N ASN A 12 10.99 17.32 17.10
CA ASN A 12 10.00 17.91 17.98
C ASN A 12 8.62 17.35 17.54
N PHE A 13 8.25 16.17 18.02
CA PHE A 13 6.90 15.60 17.86
C PHE A 13 5.92 16.37 18.76
N GLY A 14 5.74 17.66 18.48
CA GLY A 14 4.93 18.61 19.24
C GLY A 14 3.57 18.93 18.62
N GLY A 15 3.07 18.09 17.71
CA GLY A 15 1.75 18.22 17.12
C GLY A 15 1.06 16.86 17.11
N LYS A 16 -0.07 16.76 17.81
CA LYS A 16 -0.91 15.56 17.76
C LYS A 16 -1.58 15.52 16.39
N VAL A 17 -0.98 14.76 15.47
CA VAL A 17 -1.52 14.55 14.13
C VAL A 17 -2.75 13.65 14.25
N ASN A 18 -3.91 14.11 13.80
CA ASN A 18 -5.19 13.42 14.01
C ASN A 18 -5.49 12.40 12.89
N SER A 19 -4.73 12.40 11.80
CA SER A 19 -4.87 11.42 10.70
C SER A 19 -3.56 11.17 9.96
N HIS A 20 -3.44 10.00 9.30
CA HIS A 20 -2.27 9.68 8.45
C HIS A 20 -2.07 10.69 7.32
N SER A 21 -3.16 11.23 6.77
CA SER A 21 -3.11 12.26 5.73
C SER A 21 -2.48 13.56 6.23
N GLU A 22 -2.69 13.95 7.49
CA GLU A 22 -2.04 15.13 8.07
C GLU A 22 -0.54 14.92 8.26
N TYR A 23 -0.10 13.72 8.63
CA TYR A 23 1.33 13.40 8.77
C TYR A 23 2.06 13.53 7.43
N ILE A 24 1.50 12.94 6.36
CA ILE A 24 2.07 13.03 5.02
C ILE A 24 2.08 14.48 4.53
N LYS A 25 1.00 15.24 4.77
CA LYS A 25 0.94 16.67 4.41
C LYS A 25 2.00 17.49 5.13
N ASP A 26 2.20 17.27 6.42
CA ASP A 26 3.24 17.96 7.19
C ASP A 26 4.65 17.61 6.67
N ARG A 27 4.88 16.34 6.31
CA ARG A 27 6.18 15.92 5.75
C ARG A 27 6.46 16.52 4.38
N ILE A 28 5.46 16.55 3.50
CA ILE A 28 5.55 17.21 2.20
C ILE A 28 5.77 18.72 2.38
N ALA A 29 5.03 19.36 3.28
CA ALA A 29 5.20 20.79 3.56
C ALA A 29 6.63 21.10 4.04
N ASN A 30 7.19 20.26 4.92
CA ASN A 30 8.58 20.39 5.36
C ASN A 30 9.56 20.26 4.19
N ILE A 31 9.39 19.28 3.30
CA ILE A 31 10.25 19.12 2.11
C ILE A 31 10.25 20.39 1.25
N TYR A 32 9.07 20.94 0.96
CA TYR A 32 8.93 22.13 0.10
C TYR A 32 9.41 23.43 0.76
N ASN A 33 9.39 23.49 2.10
CA ASN A 33 9.89 24.64 2.86
C ASN A 33 11.42 24.70 2.96
N TYR A 34 12.10 23.55 2.95
CA TYR A 34 13.56 23.48 3.18
C TYR A 34 14.38 23.22 1.93
N LEU A 35 13.82 22.58 0.91
CA LEU A 35 14.48 22.39 -0.38
C LEU A 35 13.98 23.47 -1.34
N SER A 36 14.87 24.09 -2.09
CA SER A 36 14.54 25.11 -3.10
C SER A 36 14.56 24.55 -4.52
N ASP A 37 15.33 23.49 -4.74
CA ASP A 37 15.49 22.84 -6.04
C ASP A 37 14.34 21.85 -6.33
N GLU A 38 13.87 21.86 -7.57
CA GLU A 38 12.69 21.10 -8.00
C GLU A 38 12.97 19.59 -8.05
N ASP A 39 14.15 19.19 -8.54
CA ASP A 39 14.56 17.79 -8.61
C ASP A 39 14.82 17.23 -7.21
N GLU A 40 15.42 18.01 -6.31
CA GLU A 40 15.61 17.60 -4.91
C GLU A 40 14.27 17.44 -4.17
N ARG A 41 13.29 18.33 -4.40
CA ARG A 41 11.94 18.22 -3.83
C ARG A 41 11.22 16.97 -4.30
N SER A 42 11.28 16.66 -5.59
CA SER A 42 10.64 15.47 -6.15
C SER A 42 11.25 14.21 -5.54
N ASN A 43 12.59 14.12 -5.55
CA ASN A 43 13.31 12.97 -4.99
C ASN A 43 13.06 12.78 -3.48
N ALA A 44 13.00 13.86 -2.71
CA ALA A 44 12.70 13.78 -1.29
C ALA A 44 11.25 13.35 -1.02
N THR A 45 10.29 13.83 -1.82
CA THR A 45 8.89 13.44 -1.73
C THR A 45 8.71 11.97 -2.05
N ASP A 46 9.33 11.48 -3.12
CA ASP A 46 9.27 10.07 -3.52
C ASP A 46 9.85 9.15 -2.44
N ARG A 47 10.94 9.56 -1.78
CA ARG A 47 11.52 8.81 -0.65
C ARG A 47 10.56 8.68 0.52
N GLU A 48 9.91 9.77 0.94
CA GLU A 48 8.94 9.73 2.05
C GLU A 48 7.73 8.86 1.69
N LEU A 49 7.22 8.95 0.45
CA LEU A 49 6.15 8.08 -0.03
C LEU A 49 6.57 6.61 -0.08
N GLN A 50 7.82 6.33 -0.46
CA GLN A 50 8.37 4.98 -0.46
C GLN A 50 8.51 4.42 0.97
N VAL A 51 8.94 5.24 1.93
CA VAL A 51 8.99 4.86 3.35
C VAL A 51 7.60 4.54 3.87
N ALA A 52 6.61 5.40 3.63
CA ALA A 52 5.23 5.17 4.02
C ALA A 52 4.71 3.85 3.40
N ARG A 53 4.91 3.65 2.11
CA ARG A 53 4.52 2.41 1.41
C ARG A 53 5.15 1.17 2.04
N ASN A 54 6.45 1.22 2.36
CA ASN A 54 7.15 0.09 2.96
C ASN A 54 6.64 -0.23 4.37
N ILE A 55 6.26 0.77 5.16
CA ILE A 55 5.70 0.58 6.50
C ILE A 55 4.35 -0.15 6.38
N PHE A 56 3.42 0.37 5.58
CA PHE A 56 2.08 -0.21 5.49
C PHE A 56 2.07 -1.56 4.78
N LYS A 57 2.84 -1.72 3.69
CA LYS A 57 2.85 -2.96 2.91
C LYS A 57 3.62 -4.08 3.58
N ASN A 58 4.74 -3.79 4.24
CA ASN A 58 5.64 -4.83 4.75
C ASN A 58 5.74 -4.86 6.26
N ALA A 59 5.87 -3.71 6.93
CA ALA A 59 6.13 -3.70 8.38
C ALA A 59 4.86 -4.05 9.18
N VAL A 60 3.71 -3.50 8.81
CA VAL A 60 2.43 -3.78 9.50
C VAL A 60 2.01 -5.24 9.30
N VAL A 61 2.08 -5.74 8.06
CA VAL A 61 1.77 -7.15 7.76
C VAL A 61 2.63 -8.10 8.57
N ARG A 62 3.96 -7.90 8.59
CA ARG A 62 4.89 -8.73 9.38
C ARG A 62 4.61 -8.65 10.88
N ALA A 63 4.25 -7.47 11.38
CA ALA A 63 3.89 -7.31 12.79
C ALA A 63 2.60 -8.06 13.14
N LEU A 64 1.59 -8.06 12.25
CA LEU A 64 0.35 -8.82 12.43
C LEU A 64 0.60 -10.33 12.44
N CYS A 65 1.41 -10.85 11.50
CA CYS A 65 1.78 -12.26 11.49
C CYS A 65 2.48 -12.68 12.80
N LEU A 66 3.46 -11.90 13.26
CA LEU A 66 4.16 -12.18 14.52
C LEU A 66 3.19 -12.12 15.71
N PHE A 67 2.23 -11.21 15.69
CA PHE A 67 1.25 -11.06 16.76
C PHE A 67 0.29 -12.26 16.81
N GLU A 68 -0.15 -12.75 15.64
CA GLU A 68 -0.92 -13.99 15.51
C GLU A 68 -0.15 -15.18 16.11
N ASP A 69 1.12 -15.35 15.74
CA ASP A 69 1.99 -16.41 16.26
C ASP A 69 2.13 -16.35 17.78
N LEU A 70 2.37 -15.16 18.34
CA LEU A 70 2.54 -14.96 19.78
C LEU A 70 1.24 -15.25 20.55
N ILE A 71 0.10 -14.80 20.02
CA ILE A 71 -1.20 -15.09 20.61
C ILE A 71 -1.48 -16.59 20.59
N ASN A 72 -1.31 -17.24 19.45
CA ASN A 72 -1.57 -18.67 19.31
C ASN A 72 -0.61 -19.50 20.17
N HIS A 73 0.65 -19.09 20.30
CA HIS A 73 1.58 -19.70 21.24
C HIS A 73 1.08 -19.59 22.69
N ARG A 74 0.58 -18.40 23.09
CA ARG A 74 0.05 -18.18 24.43
C ARG A 74 -1.23 -18.98 24.67
N ILE A 75 -2.15 -19.04 23.71
CA ILE A 75 -3.40 -19.81 23.81
C ILE A 75 -3.09 -21.30 23.97
N LYS A 76 -2.17 -21.85 23.18
CA LYS A 76 -1.68 -23.23 23.33
C LYS A 76 -1.06 -23.47 24.70
N SER A 77 -0.28 -22.52 25.22
CA SER A 77 0.30 -22.63 26.58
C SER A 77 -0.74 -22.66 27.70
N LEU A 78 -1.95 -22.13 27.45
CA LEU A 78 -3.07 -22.11 28.39
C LEU A 78 -4.00 -23.35 28.23
N GLY A 79 -3.71 -24.25 27.29
CA GLY A 79 -4.51 -25.44 27.03
C GLY A 79 -5.89 -25.16 26.43
N LEU A 80 -6.04 -24.02 25.76
CA LEU A 80 -7.28 -23.60 25.11
C LEU A 80 -7.32 -24.14 23.67
N ASP A 81 -8.51 -24.56 23.22
CA ASP A 81 -8.71 -25.25 21.94
C ASP A 81 -9.29 -24.32 20.86
N TYR A 82 -8.72 -23.12 20.74
CA TYR A 82 -9.07 -22.18 19.68
C TYR A 82 -7.81 -21.50 19.14
N GLU A 83 -7.87 -21.02 17.91
CA GLU A 83 -6.77 -20.26 17.28
C GLU A 83 -7.31 -18.91 16.82
N VAL A 84 -6.45 -17.90 16.90
CA VAL A 84 -6.71 -16.58 16.34
C VAL A 84 -6.11 -16.55 14.95
N GLU A 85 -6.90 -16.11 13.98
CA GLU A 85 -6.48 -15.91 12.60
C GLU A 85 -6.61 -14.42 12.25
N LEU A 86 -5.50 -13.77 11.91
CA LEU A 86 -5.47 -12.37 11.48
C LEU A 86 -5.37 -12.25 9.95
N GLY A 87 -5.51 -13.35 9.22
CA GLY A 87 -5.40 -13.41 7.76
C GLY A 87 -6.25 -12.38 7.01
N HIS A 88 -7.49 -12.14 7.46
CA HIS A 88 -8.35 -11.12 6.83
C HIS A 88 -7.83 -9.69 7.06
N LEU A 89 -7.28 -9.39 8.24
CA LEU A 89 -6.66 -8.10 8.53
C LEU A 89 -5.37 -7.91 7.72
N ILE A 90 -4.56 -8.95 7.61
CA ILE A 90 -3.35 -8.98 6.77
C ILE A 90 -3.73 -8.70 5.31
N TYR A 91 -4.73 -9.41 4.79
CA TYR A 91 -5.24 -9.20 3.43
C TYR A 91 -5.68 -7.76 3.20
N ILE A 92 -6.37 -7.13 4.15
CA ILE A 92 -6.75 -5.72 4.03
C ILE A 92 -5.51 -4.82 3.94
N PHE A 93 -4.49 -5.02 4.77
CA PHE A 93 -3.28 -4.18 4.70
C PHE A 93 -2.49 -4.41 3.41
N GLU A 94 -2.40 -5.66 2.94
CA GLU A 94 -1.79 -6.01 1.66
C GLU A 94 -2.54 -5.39 0.47
N ASN A 95 -3.88 -5.39 0.51
CA ASN A 95 -4.75 -4.96 -0.59
C ASN A 95 -5.39 -3.56 -0.40
N SER A 96 -5.00 -2.82 0.64
CA SER A 96 -5.61 -1.52 1.02
C SER A 96 -5.53 -0.42 -0.04
N HIS A 97 -4.79 -0.66 -1.11
CA HIS A 97 -4.52 0.26 -2.21
C HIS A 97 -5.48 0.07 -3.40
N LEU A 98 -6.24 -1.04 -3.46
CA LEU A 98 -7.21 -1.32 -4.53
C LEU A 98 -8.62 -1.60 -3.97
N PRO A 99 -9.68 -1.17 -4.67
CA PRO A 99 -11.03 -1.68 -4.43
C PRO A 99 -11.06 -3.21 -4.53
N SER A 100 -11.92 -3.88 -3.75
CA SER A 100 -11.96 -5.35 -3.67
C SER A 100 -12.11 -6.05 -5.03
N SER A 101 -12.84 -5.43 -5.95
CA SER A 101 -13.03 -5.93 -7.31
C SER A 101 -11.77 -5.81 -8.20
N PHE A 102 -10.88 -4.87 -7.89
CA PHE A 102 -9.55 -4.75 -8.51
C PHE A 102 -8.54 -5.69 -7.87
N SER A 103 -8.61 -5.94 -6.56
CA SER A 103 -7.78 -6.98 -5.91
C SER A 103 -8.04 -8.36 -6.53
N ALA A 104 -9.30 -8.69 -6.84
CA ALA A 104 -9.62 -9.92 -7.55
C ALA A 104 -8.99 -9.98 -8.96
N LEU A 105 -8.88 -8.85 -9.67
CA LEU A 105 -8.20 -8.79 -10.97
C LEU A 105 -6.67 -8.91 -10.85
N GLU A 106 -6.11 -8.45 -9.72
CA GLU A 106 -4.69 -8.66 -9.39
C GLU A 106 -4.40 -10.16 -9.23
N GLU A 107 -5.26 -10.85 -8.47
CA GLU A 107 -5.19 -12.31 -8.27
C GLU A 107 -5.32 -13.09 -9.58
N MET A 108 -6.02 -12.54 -10.59
CA MET A 108 -6.12 -13.11 -11.94
C MET A 108 -4.87 -12.89 -12.81
N GLY A 109 -3.86 -12.19 -12.30
CA GLY A 109 -2.56 -12.01 -12.96
C GLY A 109 -2.37 -10.67 -13.67
N ILE A 110 -3.23 -9.68 -13.44
CA ILE A 110 -2.99 -8.31 -13.90
C ILE A 110 -2.10 -7.61 -12.86
N PRO A 111 -0.92 -7.09 -13.23
CA PRO A 111 -0.07 -6.38 -12.27
C PRO A 111 -0.80 -5.19 -11.65
N ILE A 112 -0.65 -5.03 -10.34
CA ILE A 112 -1.13 -3.89 -9.55
C ILE A 112 -0.86 -2.53 -10.21
N GLU A 113 0.34 -2.31 -10.76
CA GLU A 113 0.70 -1.02 -11.38
C GLU A 113 -0.13 -0.72 -12.63
N VAL A 114 -0.67 -1.75 -13.28
CA VAL A 114 -1.61 -1.61 -14.41
C VAL A 114 -3.01 -1.31 -13.91
N LEU A 115 -3.42 -1.95 -12.82
CA LEU A 115 -4.73 -1.73 -12.19
C LEU A 115 -4.85 -0.33 -11.63
N GLU A 116 -3.83 0.18 -10.95
CA GLU A 116 -3.78 1.55 -10.41
C GLU A 116 -4.01 2.63 -11.49
N LYS A 117 -3.59 2.38 -12.74
CA LYS A 117 -3.84 3.29 -13.89
C LYS A 117 -5.29 3.29 -14.38
N LEU A 118 -6.05 2.25 -14.05
CA LEU A 118 -7.42 2.01 -14.51
C LEU A 118 -8.46 2.23 -13.41
N VAL A 119 -8.05 2.27 -12.15
CA VAL A 119 -8.94 2.58 -11.02
C VAL A 119 -9.54 3.97 -11.22
N THR A 120 -10.87 4.02 -11.13
CA THR A 120 -11.65 5.26 -11.10
C THR A 120 -12.79 5.06 -10.12
N ASP A 121 -13.30 6.12 -9.50
CA ASP A 121 -14.41 6.04 -8.54
C ASP A 121 -15.61 5.24 -9.08
N ARG A 122 -15.91 5.39 -10.38
CA ARG A 122 -16.98 4.66 -11.05
C ARG A 122 -16.74 3.17 -11.18
N LEU A 123 -15.48 2.75 -11.32
CA LEU A 123 -15.11 1.35 -11.49
C LEU A 123 -14.88 0.66 -10.14
N SER A 124 -14.51 1.41 -9.10
CA SER A 124 -14.28 0.91 -7.75
C SER A 124 -15.49 0.22 -7.11
N ASP A 125 -16.70 0.69 -7.43
CA ASP A 125 -17.95 0.15 -6.89
C ASP A 125 -18.55 -0.99 -7.73
N VAL A 126 -17.88 -1.38 -8.81
CA VAL A 126 -18.38 -2.36 -9.77
C VAL A 126 -17.90 -3.76 -9.38
N ASN A 127 -18.75 -4.77 -9.57
CA ASN A 127 -18.38 -6.16 -9.29
C ASN A 127 -17.29 -6.66 -10.26
N VAL A 128 -16.57 -7.70 -9.84
CA VAL A 128 -15.46 -8.28 -10.63
C VAL A 128 -15.93 -8.79 -12.00
N ASP A 129 -17.13 -9.36 -12.11
CA ASP A 129 -17.66 -9.88 -13.37
C ASP A 129 -17.88 -8.79 -14.43
N VAL A 130 -18.44 -7.65 -14.03
CA VAL A 130 -18.69 -6.53 -14.93
C VAL A 130 -17.37 -5.85 -15.31
N LEU A 131 -16.44 -5.72 -14.36
CA LEU A 131 -15.08 -5.22 -14.64
C LEU A 131 -14.32 -6.11 -15.62
N THR A 132 -14.37 -7.43 -15.41
CA THR A 132 -13.80 -8.45 -16.30
C THR A 132 -14.37 -8.30 -17.71
N ARG A 133 -15.69 -8.19 -17.84
CA ARG A 133 -16.35 -7.96 -19.14
C ARG A 133 -15.94 -6.63 -19.77
N TYR A 134 -15.86 -5.57 -18.97
CA TYR A 134 -15.45 -4.25 -19.41
C TYR A 134 -14.01 -4.28 -19.94
N PHE A 135 -13.05 -4.84 -19.20
CA PHE A 135 -11.66 -4.95 -19.64
C PHE A 135 -11.52 -5.82 -20.89
N ARG A 136 -12.27 -6.91 -20.99
CA ARG A 136 -12.29 -7.76 -22.19
C ARG A 136 -12.64 -6.96 -23.46
N ILE A 137 -13.63 -6.07 -23.37
CA ILE A 137 -14.12 -5.26 -24.49
C ILE A 137 -13.22 -4.04 -24.73
N TYR A 138 -12.81 -3.35 -23.66
CA TYR A 138 -12.23 -2.01 -23.74
C TYR A 138 -10.70 -1.96 -23.60
N HIS A 139 -10.01 -3.05 -23.24
CA HIS A 139 -8.54 -3.08 -23.14
C HIS A 139 -7.77 -2.57 -24.39
N PRO A 140 -8.26 -2.70 -25.64
CA PRO A 140 -7.54 -2.17 -26.79
C PRO A 140 -7.57 -0.64 -26.87
N TYR A 141 -8.55 -0.01 -26.21
CA TYR A 141 -8.84 1.43 -26.27
C TYR A 141 -8.29 2.20 -25.06
N PHE A 142 -7.60 1.55 -24.13
CA PHE A 142 -6.93 2.25 -23.04
C PHE A 142 -5.66 2.93 -23.54
N ASP A 143 -5.76 4.23 -23.79
CA ASP A 143 -4.65 5.06 -24.28
C ASP A 143 -3.50 5.18 -23.25
N ASN A 144 -3.83 5.04 -21.97
CA ASN A 144 -2.87 5.12 -20.85
C ASN A 144 -2.03 3.84 -20.65
N LEU A 145 -2.26 2.80 -21.46
CA LEU A 145 -1.58 1.51 -21.34
C LEU A 145 -0.63 1.24 -22.50
N THR A 146 0.58 0.82 -22.17
CA THR A 146 1.57 0.31 -23.10
C THR A 146 1.14 -1.04 -23.69
N LYS A 147 1.80 -1.44 -24.79
CA LYS A 147 1.55 -2.74 -25.44
C LYS A 147 1.77 -3.94 -24.50
N LEU A 148 2.72 -3.82 -23.56
CA LEU A 148 2.99 -4.87 -22.58
C LEU A 148 1.85 -4.98 -21.56
N GLU A 149 1.39 -3.84 -21.04
CA GLU A 149 0.33 -3.81 -20.03
C GLU A 149 -1.00 -4.34 -20.59
N ARG A 150 -1.31 -4.02 -21.85
CA ARG A 150 -2.45 -4.60 -22.56
C ARG A 150 -2.35 -6.13 -22.70
N ARG A 151 -1.13 -6.69 -22.75
CA ARG A 151 -0.95 -8.15 -22.79
C ARG A 151 -1.26 -8.80 -21.45
N PHE A 152 -0.92 -8.18 -20.33
CA PHE A 152 -1.29 -8.69 -19.01
C PHE A 152 -2.81 -8.78 -18.85
N ILE A 153 -3.53 -7.73 -19.23
CA ILE A 153 -5.00 -7.74 -19.22
C ILE A 153 -5.52 -8.82 -20.16
N ARG A 154 -5.00 -8.89 -21.39
CA ARG A 154 -5.40 -9.94 -22.33
C ARG A 154 -5.18 -11.36 -21.79
N GLN A 155 -4.10 -11.61 -21.07
CA GLN A 155 -3.81 -12.95 -20.54
C GLN A 155 -4.70 -13.31 -19.34
N ALA A 156 -5.09 -12.33 -18.54
CA ALA A 156 -5.91 -12.54 -17.35
C ALA A 156 -7.42 -12.67 -17.68
N VAL A 157 -7.90 -11.96 -18.70
CA VAL A 157 -9.34 -11.77 -18.95
C VAL A 157 -9.87 -12.39 -20.27
N LEU A 158 -9.00 -12.97 -21.11
CA LEU A 158 -9.35 -13.69 -22.34
C LEU A 158 -8.84 -15.13 -22.30
#